data_AF-A0A089MAB2-F1
#
_entry.id   AF-A0A089MAB2-F1
#
_cell.length_a   1.000
_cell.length_b   1.000
_cell.length_c   1.000
_cell.angle_alpha   90.00
_cell.angle_beta   90.00
_cell.angle_gamma   90.00
#
_symmetry.space_group_name_H-M   'P 1'
#
loop_
_entity.id
_entity.type
_entity.pdbx_description
1 polymer ?
#
loop_
_entity_poly.entity_id
_entity_poly.type
_entity_poly.pdbx_seq_one_letter_code
_entity_poly.pdbx_strand_id
1 'polypeptide(L)'
;MNSSGNGAGPVTGVTVKNITVRDIGESYAKIEGQEGALITNLTFENVYMPGSTTPATTLQEMNFTDRAYYGGVTILPVQNPEPAPAPRTNLARLHPAVISSNDNAVDSAPLAFDGNLSTRAGTKRAVDPGWLQVDLGSMKTINEVHLYWDTAYGKSYQIQISGNGTDWTLVYTTDGKGGLEKITFNPVQTRYVRMYGTERATQYGYSLREFEVYGP
;
A
#
# COMPACT_ATOMS: atom_id res chain seq x y z
N MET A 1 24.96 39.62 33.07
CA MET A 1 24.39 40.64 32.19
C MET A 1 25.53 41.23 31.40
N ASN A 2 25.46 41.25 30.06
CA ASN A 2 26.45 42.00 29.28
C ASN A 2 26.14 43.50 29.35
N SER A 3 27.10 44.34 28.98
CA SER A 3 27.06 45.81 29.09
C SER A 3 25.96 46.50 28.26
N SER A 4 25.14 45.74 27.53
CA SER A 4 24.06 46.22 26.66
C SER A 4 22.66 46.05 27.24
N GLY A 5 22.51 45.51 28.46
CA GLY A 5 21.21 45.40 29.14
C GLY A 5 20.25 44.33 28.59
N ASN A 6 20.67 43.54 27.59
CA ASN A 6 19.89 42.43 27.06
C ASN A 6 20.29 41.13 27.77
N GLY A 7 19.32 40.40 28.32
CA GLY A 7 19.53 39.12 29.00
C GLY A 7 19.89 37.97 28.04
N ALA A 8 21.01 38.08 27.32
CA ALA A 8 21.50 37.01 26.45
C ALA A 8 22.53 36.17 27.23
N GLY A 9 22.08 35.03 27.76
CA GLY A 9 22.95 33.97 28.24
C GLY A 9 23.20 32.93 27.14
N PRO A 10 24.18 32.03 27.31
CA PRO A 10 24.41 30.96 26.35
C PRO A 10 23.18 30.05 26.23
N VAL A 11 22.92 29.56 25.01
CA VAL A 11 21.89 28.57 24.71
C VAL A 11 22.58 27.24 24.43
N THR A 12 22.14 26.16 25.06
CA THR A 12 22.76 24.85 24.86
C THR A 12 21.73 23.72 24.78
N GLY A 13 22.02 22.69 23.99
CA GLY A 13 21.21 21.47 23.92
C GLY A 13 19.95 21.62 23.07
N VAL A 14 20.02 22.37 21.96
CA VAL A 14 18.87 22.56 21.07
C VAL A 14 18.78 21.40 20.09
N THR A 15 17.61 20.77 20.03
CA THR A 15 17.32 19.70 19.07
C THR A 15 16.23 20.15 18.10
N VAL A 16 16.53 20.08 16.80
CA VAL A 16 15.59 20.27 15.70
C VAL A 16 15.36 18.92 15.05
N LYS A 17 14.12 18.41 15.08
CA LYS A 17 13.82 17.05 14.62
C LYS A 17 12.58 16.96 13.74
N ASN A 18 12.60 16.04 12.78
CA ASN A 18 11.46 15.68 11.93
C ASN A 18 10.85 16.89 11.20
N ILE A 19 11.70 17.68 10.56
CA ILE A 19 11.29 18.88 9.81
C ILE A 19 11.29 18.57 8.33
N THR A 20 10.18 18.87 7.65
CA THR A 20 10.15 19.00 6.19
C THR A 20 10.09 20.47 5.84
N VAL A 21 11.20 21.01 5.36
CA VAL A 21 11.29 22.38 4.88
C VAL A 21 10.56 22.45 3.54
N ARG A 22 9.60 23.38 3.42
CA ARG A 22 8.78 23.55 2.20
C ARG A 22 9.39 24.52 1.19
N ASP A 23 10.19 25.45 1.68
CA ASP A 23 10.86 26.49 0.90
C ASP A 23 12.23 26.78 1.54
N ILE A 24 13.28 26.91 0.71
CA ILE A 24 14.64 27.21 1.17
C ILE A 24 14.81 28.67 1.62
N GLY A 25 13.84 29.53 1.28
CA GLY A 25 13.90 30.97 1.51
C GLY A 25 14.81 31.69 0.52
N GLU A 26 14.65 33.01 0.42
CA GLU A 26 15.48 33.87 -0.45
C GLU A 26 16.83 34.25 0.21
N SER A 27 16.97 34.01 1.52
CA SER A 27 18.15 34.32 2.32
C SER A 27 18.67 33.10 3.07
N TYR A 28 19.91 33.18 3.53
CA TYR A 28 20.53 32.12 4.35
C TYR A 28 19.83 31.95 5.70
N ALA A 29 19.73 30.70 6.15
CA ALA A 29 19.37 30.41 7.52
C ALA A 29 20.55 30.73 8.45
N LYS A 30 20.24 31.15 9.69
CA LYS A 30 21.21 31.66 10.66
C LYS A 30 21.38 30.74 11.85
N ILE A 31 22.62 30.55 12.28
CA ILE A 31 22.96 30.10 13.64
C ILE A 31 23.89 31.15 14.23
N GLU A 32 23.32 32.12 14.93
CA GLU A 32 24.04 33.29 15.43
C GLU A 32 23.84 33.43 16.94
N GLY A 33 24.88 33.06 17.70
CA GLY A 33 25.03 33.49 19.08
C GLY A 33 25.65 34.89 19.17
N GLN A 34 26.11 35.27 20.36
CA GLN A 34 26.88 36.49 20.58
C GLN A 34 28.18 36.16 21.34
N GLU A 35 29.14 37.09 21.32
CA GLU A 35 30.33 36.99 22.15
C GLU A 35 29.95 36.88 23.64
N GLY A 36 30.39 35.82 24.30
CA GLY A 36 30.00 35.49 25.68
C GLY A 36 28.63 34.80 25.84
N ALA A 37 27.87 34.60 24.75
CA ALA A 37 26.57 33.93 24.73
C ALA A 37 26.43 33.03 23.50
N LEU A 38 27.17 31.92 23.49
CA LEU A 38 27.21 30.99 22.37
C LEU A 38 25.92 30.15 22.28
N ILE A 39 25.65 29.64 21.08
CA ILE A 39 24.68 28.55 20.85
C ILE A 39 25.48 27.24 20.70
N THR A 40 25.32 26.29 21.63
CA THR A 40 26.09 25.04 21.62
C THR A 40 25.25 23.77 21.69
N ASN A 41 25.83 22.62 21.33
CA ASN A 41 25.19 21.31 21.40
C ASN A 41 23.89 21.25 20.59
N LEU A 42 23.98 21.65 19.32
CA LEU A 42 22.91 21.61 18.35
C LEU A 42 22.77 20.20 17.76
N THR A 43 21.57 19.65 17.78
CA THR A 43 21.25 18.40 17.08
C THR A 43 20.20 18.65 16.01
N PHE A 44 20.51 18.26 14.76
CA PHE A 44 19.55 18.22 13.67
C PHE A 44 19.26 16.76 13.33
N GLU A 45 18.02 16.32 13.49
CA GLU A 45 17.59 14.95 13.26
C GLU A 45 16.51 14.94 12.16
N ASN A 46 16.73 14.17 11.10
CA ASN A 46 15.70 13.92 10.10
C ASN A 46 15.09 15.21 9.48
N VAL A 47 15.95 16.11 8.98
CA VAL A 47 15.55 17.37 8.33
C VAL A 47 15.57 17.19 6.81
N TYR A 48 14.41 17.30 6.16
CA TYR A 48 14.28 17.24 4.69
C TYR A 48 14.22 18.64 4.11
N MET A 49 15.02 18.87 3.07
CA MET A 49 15.02 20.11 2.30
C MET A 49 14.10 19.99 1.07
N PRO A 50 13.61 21.10 0.51
CA PRO A 50 12.73 21.07 -0.66
C PRO A 50 13.35 20.28 -1.82
N GLY A 51 12.58 19.34 -2.37
CA GLY A 51 13.02 18.49 -3.49
C GLY A 51 13.97 17.34 -3.10
N SER A 52 14.39 17.22 -1.84
CA SER A 52 15.23 16.11 -1.39
C SER A 52 14.40 14.91 -0.94
N THR A 53 14.78 13.71 -1.39
CA THR A 53 14.20 12.43 -0.92
C THR A 53 14.96 11.81 0.24
N THR A 54 16.08 12.42 0.66
CA THR A 54 16.89 12.01 1.81
C THR A 54 17.06 13.17 2.80
N PRO A 55 17.19 12.91 4.12
CA PRO A 55 17.49 13.97 5.08
C PRO A 55 18.82 14.66 4.77
N ALA A 56 18.91 15.95 5.07
CA ALA A 56 20.13 16.72 4.96
C ALA A 56 21.19 16.20 5.93
N THR A 57 22.42 16.09 5.43
CA THR A 57 23.59 15.55 6.13
C THR A 57 24.54 16.66 6.58
N THR A 58 24.36 17.88 6.06
CA THR A 58 25.19 19.05 6.37
C THR A 58 24.35 20.29 6.66
N LEU A 59 24.93 21.24 7.42
CA LEU A 59 24.33 22.57 7.61
C LEU A 59 24.21 23.33 6.28
N GLN A 60 25.10 23.07 5.32
CA GLN A 60 25.08 23.67 3.99
C GLN A 60 23.83 23.24 3.21
N GLU A 61 23.51 21.95 3.23
CA GLU A 61 22.27 21.43 2.63
C GLU A 61 21.04 22.05 3.28
N MET A 62 21.08 22.30 4.59
CA MET A 62 20.03 22.98 5.35
C MET A 62 20.00 24.51 5.18
N ASN A 63 20.83 25.07 4.29
CA ASN A 63 20.98 26.51 4.05
C ASN A 63 21.47 27.34 5.26
N PHE A 64 22.06 26.72 6.28
CA PHE A 64 22.69 27.41 7.42
C PHE A 64 24.12 27.85 7.06
N THR A 65 24.25 28.86 6.20
CA THR A 65 25.56 29.36 5.75
C THR A 65 26.04 30.56 6.56
N ASP A 66 25.10 31.34 7.13
CA ASP A 66 25.39 32.49 8.00
C ASP A 66 25.47 32.04 9.47
N ARG A 67 26.69 32.00 10.01
CA ARG A 67 26.97 31.31 11.27
C ARG A 67 28.01 32.06 12.09
N ALA A 68 27.69 32.36 13.34
CA ALA A 68 28.59 33.01 14.28
C ALA A 68 28.33 32.54 15.73
N TYR A 69 29.39 32.48 16.54
CA TYR A 69 29.31 32.15 17.98
C TYR A 69 28.51 30.86 18.28
N TYR A 70 28.78 29.79 17.52
CA TYR A 70 28.14 28.49 17.67
C TYR A 70 29.17 27.37 17.87
N GLY A 71 28.75 26.22 18.41
CA GLY A 71 29.64 25.06 18.58
C GLY A 71 28.91 23.74 18.85
N GLY A 72 29.56 22.61 18.58
CA GLY A 72 28.99 21.28 18.84
C GLY A 72 27.72 21.01 18.04
N VAL A 73 27.84 20.84 16.73
CA VAL A 73 26.73 20.48 15.83
C VAL A 73 26.78 18.99 15.53
N THR A 74 25.69 18.29 15.79
CA THR A 74 25.48 16.90 15.41
C THR A 74 24.33 16.84 14.41
N ILE A 75 24.57 16.22 13.25
CA ILE A 75 23.54 16.00 12.23
C ILE A 75 23.32 14.50 12.15
N LEU A 76 22.10 14.07 12.43
CA LEU A 76 21.65 12.69 12.40
C LEU A 76 20.69 12.55 11.21
N PRO A 77 21.20 12.26 10.00
CA PRO A 77 20.38 11.96 8.84
C PRO A 77 19.82 10.54 9.00
N VAL A 78 18.90 10.37 9.94
CA VAL A 78 18.16 9.12 10.12
C VAL A 78 17.14 9.05 8.99
N GLN A 79 17.52 8.47 7.86
CA GLN A 79 16.52 7.92 6.95
C GLN A 79 15.97 6.69 7.66
N ASN A 80 14.87 6.85 8.41
CA ASN A 80 14.10 5.69 8.78
C ASN A 80 13.49 5.22 7.46
N PRO A 81 13.93 4.10 6.86
CA PRO A 81 13.20 3.57 5.73
C PRO A 81 11.76 3.41 6.22
N GLU A 82 10.81 3.97 5.47
CA GLU A 82 9.40 3.66 5.73
C GLU A 82 9.33 2.13 5.82
N PRO A 83 8.80 1.57 6.93
CA PRO A 83 8.69 0.13 7.06
C PRO A 83 8.01 -0.35 5.80
N ALA A 84 8.68 -1.22 5.02
CA ALA A 84 8.06 -1.78 3.85
C ALA A 84 6.69 -2.33 4.27
N PRO A 85 5.60 -2.02 3.54
CA PRO A 85 4.29 -2.53 3.90
C PRO A 85 4.41 -4.02 4.14
N ALA A 86 3.90 -4.50 5.28
CA ALA A 86 3.93 -5.92 5.58
C ALA A 86 3.36 -6.68 4.37
N PRO A 87 4.04 -7.74 3.88
CA PRO A 87 3.54 -8.46 2.72
C PRO A 87 2.13 -8.98 3.02
N ARG A 88 1.15 -8.56 2.20
CA ARG A 88 -0.24 -8.97 2.38
C ARG A 88 -0.36 -10.45 2.02
N THR A 89 -0.98 -11.22 2.91
CA THR A 89 -1.19 -12.66 2.70
C THR A 89 -2.42 -12.88 1.83
N ASN A 90 -2.29 -13.64 0.74
CA ASN A 90 -3.43 -14.11 -0.04
C ASN A 90 -4.20 -15.15 0.80
N LEU A 91 -5.39 -14.75 1.27
CA LEU A 91 -6.26 -15.53 2.16
C LEU A 91 -6.98 -16.68 1.45
N ALA A 92 -7.04 -16.66 0.12
CA ALA A 92 -7.70 -17.67 -0.70
C ALA A 92 -6.75 -18.78 -1.17
N ARG A 93 -5.43 -18.58 -1.02
CA ARG A 93 -4.43 -19.52 -1.53
C ARG A 93 -4.60 -20.92 -0.92
N LEU A 94 -4.62 -21.94 -1.77
CA LEU A 94 -4.75 -23.36 -1.45
C LEU A 94 -5.97 -23.72 -0.60
N HIS A 95 -7.02 -22.89 -0.65
CA HIS A 95 -8.27 -23.16 0.02
C HIS A 95 -9.25 -23.92 -0.89
N PRO A 96 -10.24 -24.64 -0.32
CA PRO A 96 -11.25 -25.34 -1.10
C PRO A 96 -12.00 -24.38 -2.03
N ALA A 97 -12.12 -24.78 -3.29
CA ALA A 97 -12.75 -24.00 -4.33
C ALA A 97 -13.76 -24.84 -5.10
N VAL A 98 -14.79 -24.18 -5.61
CA VAL A 98 -15.82 -24.78 -6.47
C VAL A 98 -16.10 -23.85 -7.64
N ILE A 99 -16.49 -24.45 -8.76
CA ILE A 99 -16.84 -23.75 -10.00
C ILE A 99 -18.23 -24.17 -10.47
N SER A 100 -19.00 -23.23 -11.01
CA SER A 100 -20.40 -23.46 -11.38
C SER A 100 -20.58 -24.54 -12.45
N SER A 101 -19.59 -24.70 -13.31
CA SER A 101 -19.61 -25.59 -14.46
C SER A 101 -18.20 -25.74 -15.03
N ASN A 102 -17.99 -26.77 -15.83
CA ASN A 102 -16.79 -26.95 -16.64
C ASN A 102 -17.18 -27.63 -17.97
N ASP A 103 -16.25 -27.72 -18.92
CA ASP A 103 -16.46 -28.38 -20.22
C ASP A 103 -16.43 -29.93 -20.14
N ASN A 104 -16.97 -30.53 -19.06
CA ASN A 104 -16.82 -31.95 -18.71
C ASN A 104 -15.34 -32.39 -18.54
N ALA A 105 -14.49 -31.46 -18.11
CA ALA A 105 -13.09 -31.70 -17.81
C ALA A 105 -12.91 -32.07 -16.33
N VAL A 106 -11.68 -32.45 -15.97
CA VAL A 106 -11.23 -32.54 -14.56
C VAL A 106 -11.58 -31.22 -13.85
N ASP A 107 -11.96 -31.30 -12.58
CA ASP A 107 -12.22 -30.12 -11.76
C ASP A 107 -11.00 -29.21 -11.76
N SER A 108 -11.20 -27.99 -12.28
CA SER A 108 -10.15 -26.99 -12.43
C SER A 108 -10.24 -25.90 -11.38
N ALA A 109 -11.27 -25.89 -10.53
CA ALA A 109 -11.48 -24.81 -9.56
C ALA A 109 -10.24 -24.53 -8.67
N PRO A 110 -9.50 -25.53 -8.16
CA PRO A 110 -8.30 -25.29 -7.35
C PRO A 110 -7.18 -24.53 -8.08
N LEU A 111 -7.16 -24.59 -9.42
CA LEU A 111 -6.12 -23.96 -10.24
C LEU A 111 -6.19 -22.43 -10.31
N ALA A 112 -7.28 -21.82 -9.83
CA ALA A 112 -7.35 -20.37 -9.65
C ALA A 112 -6.86 -19.91 -8.27
N PHE A 113 -6.41 -20.83 -7.41
CA PHE A 113 -6.01 -20.54 -6.04
C PHE A 113 -4.69 -21.23 -5.66
N ASP A 114 -3.92 -21.71 -6.64
CA ASP A 114 -2.68 -22.46 -6.43
C ASP A 114 -1.44 -21.54 -6.37
N GLY A 115 -1.61 -20.28 -6.77
CA GLY A 115 -0.59 -19.25 -6.88
C GLY A 115 0.35 -19.44 -8.06
N ASN A 116 -0.12 -20.08 -9.13
CA ASN A 116 0.64 -20.34 -10.34
C ASN A 116 -0.08 -19.73 -11.56
N LEU A 117 0.41 -18.59 -12.03
CA LEU A 117 -0.17 -17.92 -13.20
C LEU A 117 -0.09 -18.71 -14.53
N SER A 118 0.56 -19.87 -14.56
CA SER A 118 0.58 -20.75 -15.74
C SER A 118 -0.61 -21.71 -15.82
N THR A 119 -1.30 -21.98 -14.71
CA THR A 119 -2.53 -22.77 -14.65
C THR A 119 -3.77 -21.88 -14.78
N ARG A 120 -4.94 -22.48 -14.99
CA ARG A 120 -6.21 -21.73 -15.06
C ARG A 120 -7.41 -22.59 -14.69
N ALA A 121 -8.41 -21.96 -14.08
CA ALA A 121 -9.74 -22.49 -13.86
C ALA A 121 -10.73 -21.80 -14.80
N GLY A 122 -11.68 -22.55 -15.38
CA GLY A 122 -12.58 -22.00 -16.40
C GLY A 122 -13.99 -22.59 -16.35
N THR A 123 -15.00 -21.73 -16.46
CA THR A 123 -16.39 -22.19 -16.55
C THR A 123 -16.67 -22.80 -17.93
N LYS A 124 -17.80 -23.50 -18.07
CA LYS A 124 -18.24 -24.06 -19.35
C LYS A 124 -18.37 -22.99 -20.44
N ARG A 125 -17.98 -23.33 -21.66
CA ARG A 125 -18.09 -22.46 -22.86
C ARG A 125 -19.54 -22.22 -23.23
N ALA A 126 -19.81 -21.09 -23.89
CA ALA A 126 -21.14 -20.64 -24.30
C ALA A 126 -22.24 -20.57 -23.19
N VAL A 127 -21.96 -20.89 -21.93
CA VAL A 127 -22.87 -20.70 -20.79
C VAL A 127 -22.61 -19.39 -20.03
N ASP A 128 -23.69 -18.62 -19.82
CA ASP A 128 -23.84 -17.52 -18.86
C ASP A 128 -25.11 -17.74 -18.03
N PRO A 129 -25.16 -17.30 -16.76
CA PRO A 129 -24.04 -16.81 -15.93
C PRO A 129 -23.11 -17.95 -15.48
N GLY A 130 -21.95 -17.60 -14.91
CA GLY A 130 -20.98 -18.56 -14.35
C GLY A 130 -20.26 -18.02 -13.13
N TRP A 131 -19.72 -18.88 -12.27
CA TRP A 131 -19.02 -18.42 -11.06
C TRP A 131 -17.87 -19.33 -10.64
N LEU A 132 -16.87 -18.72 -9.99
CA LEU A 132 -15.79 -19.39 -9.25
C LEU A 132 -15.82 -18.89 -7.82
N GLN A 133 -15.75 -19.82 -6.86
CA GLN A 133 -15.91 -19.56 -5.44
C GLN A 133 -14.81 -20.23 -4.63
N VAL A 134 -14.40 -19.58 -3.53
CA VAL A 134 -13.48 -20.12 -2.52
C VAL A 134 -14.10 -20.09 -1.12
N ASP A 135 -13.82 -21.11 -0.32
CA ASP A 135 -14.05 -21.16 1.13
C ASP A 135 -12.77 -20.77 1.88
N LEU A 136 -12.75 -19.61 2.52
CA LEU A 136 -11.58 -19.13 3.29
C LEU A 136 -11.34 -19.92 4.59
N GLY A 137 -12.11 -20.98 4.86
CA GLY A 137 -11.98 -21.89 6.01
C GLY A 137 -12.56 -21.35 7.31
N SER A 138 -12.62 -20.03 7.48
CA SER A 138 -13.25 -19.34 8.61
C SER A 138 -13.71 -17.93 8.20
N MET A 139 -14.46 -17.27 9.07
CA MET A 139 -14.77 -15.84 8.89
C MET A 139 -13.48 -15.02 8.95
N LYS A 140 -13.20 -14.27 7.88
CA LYS A 140 -12.05 -13.36 7.74
C LYS A 140 -12.53 -11.98 7.31
N THR A 141 -11.80 -10.95 7.74
CA THR A 141 -12.01 -9.59 7.23
C THR A 141 -11.24 -9.43 5.92
N ILE A 142 -11.92 -9.03 4.86
CA ILE A 142 -11.35 -8.81 3.52
C ILE A 142 -11.72 -7.42 3.01
N ASN A 143 -10.88 -6.82 2.18
CA ASN A 143 -11.17 -5.52 1.55
C ASN A 143 -10.63 -5.42 0.11
N GLU A 144 -10.05 -6.50 -0.42
CA GLU A 144 -9.44 -6.48 -1.74
C GLU A 144 -9.47 -7.88 -2.38
N VAL A 145 -9.72 -7.90 -3.69
CA VAL A 145 -9.71 -9.09 -4.54
C VAL A 145 -8.88 -8.80 -5.77
N HIS A 146 -7.99 -9.71 -6.15
CA HIS A 146 -7.31 -9.66 -7.44
C HIS A 146 -7.80 -10.79 -8.32
N LEU A 147 -8.17 -10.45 -9.56
CA LEU A 147 -8.52 -11.40 -10.60
C LEU A 147 -7.47 -11.33 -11.70
N TYR A 148 -6.74 -12.42 -11.89
CA TYR A 148 -5.83 -12.58 -13.02
C TYR A 148 -6.58 -13.34 -14.10
N TRP A 149 -7.23 -12.59 -14.99
CA TRP A 149 -7.95 -13.17 -16.11
C TRP A 149 -7.00 -13.84 -17.10
N ASP A 150 -7.47 -14.94 -17.68
CA ASP A 150 -6.95 -15.40 -18.96
C ASP A 150 -7.58 -14.59 -20.11
N THR A 151 -7.24 -14.90 -21.37
CA THR A 151 -7.85 -14.22 -22.54
C THR A 151 -9.38 -14.26 -22.54
N ALA A 152 -9.98 -15.31 -21.94
CA ALA A 152 -11.42 -15.44 -21.76
C ALA A 152 -11.85 -14.84 -20.41
N TYR A 153 -12.17 -13.54 -20.41
CA TYR A 153 -12.54 -12.79 -19.20
C TYR A 153 -14.05 -12.48 -19.13
N GLY A 154 -14.51 -12.11 -17.94
CA GLY A 154 -15.85 -11.57 -17.74
C GLY A 154 -15.92 -10.12 -18.17
N LYS A 155 -16.71 -9.82 -19.20
CA LYS A 155 -17.00 -8.45 -19.63
C LYS A 155 -17.91 -7.74 -18.63
N SER A 156 -18.81 -8.48 -17.99
CA SER A 156 -19.66 -7.98 -16.90
C SER A 156 -19.65 -9.01 -15.77
N TYR A 157 -19.19 -8.63 -14.58
CA TYR A 157 -19.12 -9.53 -13.44
C TYR A 157 -19.28 -8.81 -12.09
N GLN A 158 -19.50 -9.62 -11.06
CA GLN A 158 -19.65 -9.18 -9.68
C GLN A 158 -18.67 -9.91 -8.77
N ILE A 159 -18.24 -9.23 -7.71
CA ILE A 159 -17.67 -9.89 -6.53
C ILE A 159 -18.77 -9.99 -5.50
N GLN A 160 -18.98 -11.21 -5.00
CA GLN A 160 -19.99 -11.51 -4.00
C GLN A 160 -19.36 -12.25 -2.82
N ILE A 161 -19.92 -12.03 -1.64
CA ILE A 161 -19.47 -12.63 -0.38
C ILE A 161 -20.61 -13.40 0.29
N SER A 162 -20.26 -14.38 1.13
CA SER A 162 -21.24 -15.13 1.92
C SER A 162 -20.63 -15.66 3.23
N GLY A 163 -21.41 -15.63 4.31
CA GLY A 163 -21.03 -16.29 5.57
C GLY A 163 -21.28 -17.80 5.57
N ASN A 164 -22.24 -18.28 4.77
CA ASN A 164 -22.73 -19.67 4.78
C ASN A 164 -22.54 -20.42 3.45
N GLY A 165 -22.12 -19.73 2.39
CA GLY A 165 -21.89 -20.30 1.07
C GLY A 165 -23.16 -20.41 0.20
N THR A 166 -24.32 -20.00 0.72
CA THR A 166 -25.61 -20.09 0.01
C THR A 166 -26.25 -18.73 -0.21
N ASP A 167 -26.19 -17.83 0.77
CA ASP A 167 -26.76 -16.48 0.69
C ASP A 167 -25.67 -15.48 0.31
N TRP A 168 -25.82 -14.82 -0.83
CA TRP A 168 -24.78 -14.00 -1.44
C TRP A 168 -25.10 -12.51 -1.38
N THR A 169 -24.13 -11.72 -0.94
CA THR A 169 -24.20 -10.26 -0.92
C THR A 169 -23.22 -9.68 -1.94
N LEU A 170 -23.68 -8.72 -2.73
CA LEU A 170 -22.87 -7.96 -3.68
C LEU A 170 -21.94 -6.98 -2.96
N VAL A 171 -20.65 -7.00 -3.28
CA VAL A 171 -19.68 -5.98 -2.80
C VAL A 171 -19.04 -5.17 -3.91
N TYR A 172 -19.12 -5.65 -5.15
CA TYR A 172 -18.59 -4.95 -6.31
C TYR A 172 -19.23 -5.42 -7.62
N THR A 173 -19.40 -4.51 -8.58
CA THR A 173 -19.82 -4.80 -9.95
C THR A 173 -18.97 -4.00 -10.91
N THR A 174 -18.66 -4.54 -12.09
CA THR A 174 -17.89 -3.81 -13.11
C THR A 174 -18.16 -4.30 -14.52
N ASP A 175 -17.79 -3.42 -15.46
CA ASP A 175 -17.39 -3.78 -16.81
C ASP A 175 -15.91 -4.21 -16.78
N GLY A 176 -15.64 -5.49 -16.98
CA GLY A 176 -14.30 -6.06 -16.96
C GLY A 176 -13.47 -5.68 -18.18
N LYS A 177 -12.16 -5.61 -17.99
CA LYS A 177 -11.13 -5.27 -19.00
C LYS A 177 -10.23 -6.46 -19.34
N GLY A 178 -10.25 -7.51 -18.51
CA GLY A 178 -9.32 -8.63 -18.60
C GLY A 178 -7.94 -8.27 -18.03
N GLY A 179 -6.96 -9.18 -18.20
CA GLY A 179 -5.66 -9.04 -17.56
C GLY A 179 -5.75 -9.10 -16.03
N LEU A 180 -4.94 -8.30 -15.33
CA LEU A 180 -5.03 -8.16 -13.87
C LEU A 180 -6.02 -7.06 -13.51
N GLU A 181 -7.06 -7.44 -12.76
CA GLU A 181 -7.99 -6.51 -12.15
C GLU A 181 -7.86 -6.56 -10.63
N LYS A 182 -7.58 -5.39 -10.03
CA LYS A 182 -7.50 -5.21 -8.57
C LYS A 182 -8.75 -4.46 -8.11
N ILE A 183 -9.55 -5.12 -7.30
CA ILE A 183 -10.82 -4.63 -6.81
C ILE A 183 -10.68 -4.33 -5.31
N THR A 184 -10.93 -3.09 -4.91
CA THR A 184 -10.95 -2.69 -3.50
C THR A 184 -12.35 -2.26 -3.08
N PHE A 185 -12.70 -2.51 -1.82
CA PHE A 185 -13.99 -2.17 -1.22
C PHE A 185 -13.84 -1.96 0.29
N ASN A 186 -14.88 -1.44 0.95
CA ASN A 186 -14.87 -1.28 2.40
C ASN A 186 -14.66 -2.64 3.10
N PRO A 187 -13.88 -2.74 4.19
CA PRO A 187 -13.66 -4.00 4.88
C PRO A 187 -14.96 -4.70 5.27
N VAL A 188 -15.06 -5.99 4.95
CA VAL A 188 -16.22 -6.86 5.24
C VAL A 188 -15.76 -8.17 5.83
N GLN A 189 -16.55 -8.73 6.75
CA GLN A 189 -16.30 -10.04 7.32
C GLN A 189 -17.05 -11.11 6.51
N THR A 190 -16.36 -12.13 6.01
CA THR A 190 -16.94 -13.21 5.22
C THR A 190 -16.14 -14.51 5.34
N ARG A 191 -16.76 -15.64 4.99
CA ARG A 191 -16.07 -16.92 4.84
C ARG A 191 -15.93 -17.32 3.39
N TYR A 192 -16.91 -17.01 2.55
CA TYR A 192 -16.91 -17.35 1.14
C TYR A 192 -16.81 -16.10 0.28
N VAL A 193 -16.10 -16.22 -0.83
CA VAL A 193 -15.99 -15.18 -1.85
C VAL A 193 -16.19 -15.84 -3.21
N ARG A 194 -16.92 -15.19 -4.10
CA ARG A 194 -17.04 -15.63 -5.49
C ARG A 194 -16.94 -14.49 -6.48
N MET A 195 -16.35 -14.80 -7.63
CA MET A 195 -16.55 -14.06 -8.86
C MET A 195 -17.80 -14.63 -9.52
N TYR A 196 -18.78 -13.77 -9.82
CA TYR A 196 -20.03 -14.11 -10.49
C TYR A 196 -20.11 -13.36 -11.82
N GLY A 197 -19.82 -14.07 -12.90
CA GLY A 197 -19.86 -13.55 -14.26
C GLY A 197 -21.27 -13.56 -14.84
N THR A 198 -21.65 -12.46 -15.47
CA THR A 198 -22.97 -12.25 -16.09
C THR A 198 -22.91 -12.06 -17.60
N GLU A 199 -21.80 -11.52 -18.13
CA GLU A 199 -21.53 -11.43 -19.56
C GLU A 199 -20.06 -11.72 -19.83
N ARG A 200 -19.77 -12.53 -20.85
CA ARG A 200 -18.40 -12.86 -21.25
C ARG A 200 -17.90 -11.97 -22.36
N ALA A 201 -16.59 -11.78 -22.39
CA ALA A 201 -15.93 -11.06 -23.48
C ALA A 201 -15.71 -11.91 -24.74
N THR A 202 -15.81 -13.23 -24.65
CA THR A 202 -15.54 -14.17 -25.74
C THR A 202 -16.56 -15.31 -25.75
N GLN A 203 -16.53 -16.16 -26.77
CA GLN A 203 -17.36 -17.38 -26.85
C GLN A 203 -17.01 -18.46 -25.81
N TYR A 204 -15.88 -18.34 -25.12
CA TYR A 204 -15.43 -19.30 -24.10
C TYR A 204 -16.22 -19.12 -22.79
N GLY A 205 -15.78 -19.73 -21.68
CA GLY A 205 -16.30 -19.44 -20.34
C GLY A 205 -15.56 -18.28 -19.67
N TYR A 206 -15.81 -18.06 -18.38
CA TYR A 206 -14.98 -17.20 -17.54
C TYR A 206 -13.74 -17.96 -17.11
N SER A 207 -12.54 -17.43 -17.36
CA SER A 207 -11.29 -18.11 -17.09
C SER A 207 -10.34 -17.25 -16.25
N LEU A 208 -9.94 -17.77 -15.09
CA LEU A 208 -9.01 -17.13 -14.17
C LEU A 208 -7.74 -17.97 -14.05
N ARG A 209 -6.59 -17.31 -14.14
CA ARG A 209 -5.27 -17.87 -13.79
C ARG A 209 -5.05 -17.83 -12.29
N GLU A 210 -5.50 -16.77 -11.62
CA GLU A 210 -5.50 -16.64 -10.17
C GLU A 210 -6.66 -15.76 -9.69
N PHE A 211 -7.15 -16.07 -8.50
CA PHE A 211 -8.16 -15.34 -7.74
C PHE A 211 -7.66 -15.18 -6.31
N GLU A 212 -7.11 -14.01 -6.03
CA GLU A 212 -6.52 -13.70 -4.73
C GLU A 212 -7.47 -12.86 -3.88
N VAL A 213 -7.47 -13.09 -2.57
CA VAL A 213 -8.29 -12.37 -1.59
C VAL A 213 -7.39 -11.82 -0.49
N TYR A 214 -7.51 -10.55 -0.15
CA TYR A 214 -6.68 -9.89 0.87
C TYR A 214 -7.50 -9.18 1.94
N GLY A 215 -6.96 -9.19 3.16
CA GLY A 215 -7.43 -8.39 4.30
C GLY A 215 -6.64 -7.08 4.45
N PRO A 216 -7.18 -6.09 5.19
CA PRO A 216 -6.62 -4.74 5.30
C PRO A 216 -5.19 -4.68 5.82
#